data_AF-M7XDU5-F1
#
_entry.id   AF-M7XDU5-F1
#
_cell.length_a   1.000
_cell.length_b   1.000
_cell.length_c   1.000
_cell.angle_alpha   90.00
_cell.angle_beta   90.00
_cell.angle_gamma   90.00
#
_symmetry.space_group_name_H-M   'P 1'
#
loop_
_entity.id
_entity.type
_entity.pdbx_description
1 polymer ?
#
loop_
_entity_poly.entity_id
_entity_poly.type
_entity_poly.pdbx_seq_one_letter_code
_entity_poly.pdbx_strand_id
1 'polypeptide(L)'
;MLTTTDDLKAKANAAYSKKDWREAVRLFAEVVEHEQDGPAKATVLAKRSAAYVKLEDYSSALADAELAVEADPSAALAQVRIAEAALKLKEFEKAEKAYVHAGELATDTSSRKRYKEAVKSVQRAARHEATTQEKSAPPPSSAASGSSTARKANRRSAPRARGTRPSISASLPSRTDHDFTVTSETWRDRLIHSMTNDGFQYQPEGGIGVALAAWNQCELGLQHLHRTVYMVPAGLHVDLFNPDCLTMFCDCILSTELGFHLSPSPNPGDLPTLTKLRKLIEAEADKGDFCKYLTDSKWTPQQIVQDLNKRIPGEGRQLIRRFTASLINGRIIGGFFCHYAKKPKQAVVSYRLALDVLEEGNRQWAHESQGTRGNVFSPTVVRGVKVVLMKALMRGHQQAKTDEERRDFPLDEIEELADSLLEDELPESYYTRQAAIFRTGFQLLPRWEAYAGLAYASAYRAEEPFRNQQPGVPVIVNLELARQANDWYDAAASAMPFDWHQKRDILWAGLRLRLLTGGSTIKEVRERAAEAKRVDDFATRFFGPLPAKHEPRDFVDLQAQACEQWLRTASPHHSPNSILKPIPRIHCPPGFDSSTVLTKEFWEAPHMEGEVGLIDATMAR
;
A
#
# COMPACT_ATOMS: atom_id res chain seq x y z
N MET A 1 10.57 24.81 -37.54
CA MET A 1 11.82 24.02 -37.57
C MET A 1 11.85 23.19 -36.31
N LEU A 2 11.80 21.85 -36.40
CA LEU A 2 11.97 20.97 -35.24
C LEU A 2 13.42 21.10 -34.77
N THR A 3 13.63 21.64 -33.58
CA THR A 3 14.95 21.66 -32.92
C THR A 3 15.30 20.23 -32.54
N THR A 4 16.39 19.70 -33.12
CA THR A 4 16.88 18.35 -32.82
C THR A 4 17.46 18.28 -31.40
N THR A 5 17.49 17.11 -30.77
CA THR A 5 18.06 16.90 -29.42
C THR A 5 19.51 17.42 -29.33
N ASP A 6 20.28 17.35 -30.42
CA ASP A 6 21.64 17.87 -30.47
C ASP A 6 21.70 19.41 -30.46
N ASP A 7 20.73 20.09 -31.08
CA ASP A 7 20.61 21.55 -31.00
C ASP A 7 20.23 22.00 -29.58
N LEU A 8 19.34 21.26 -28.90
CA LEU A 8 19.01 21.50 -27.49
C LEU A 8 20.23 21.29 -26.57
N LYS A 9 21.02 20.23 -26.79
CA LYS A 9 22.28 20.01 -26.06
C LYS A 9 23.26 21.16 -26.27
N ALA A 10 23.41 21.62 -27.51
CA ALA A 10 24.30 22.74 -27.83
C ALA A 10 23.87 24.02 -27.11
N LYS A 11 22.56 24.33 -27.12
CA LYS A 11 21.97 25.47 -26.41
C LYS A 11 22.14 25.35 -24.90
N ALA A 12 21.88 24.17 -24.32
CA ALA A 12 22.04 23.93 -22.89
C ALA A 12 23.50 24.11 -22.44
N ASN A 13 24.46 23.55 -23.20
CA ASN A 13 25.88 23.75 -22.95
C ASN A 13 26.29 25.22 -23.12
N ALA A 14 25.76 25.94 -24.11
CA ALA A 14 26.03 27.37 -24.30
C ALA A 14 25.50 28.22 -23.14
N ALA A 15 24.29 27.94 -22.64
CA ALA A 15 23.74 28.58 -21.45
C ALA A 15 24.61 28.30 -20.21
N TYR A 16 25.04 27.04 -20.04
CA TYR A 16 25.96 26.65 -18.96
C TYR A 16 27.30 27.39 -19.04
N SER A 17 27.90 27.49 -20.23
CA SER A 17 29.14 28.25 -20.45
C SER A 17 28.99 29.74 -20.20
N LYS A 18 27.80 30.32 -20.49
CA LYS A 18 27.47 31.71 -20.17
C LYS A 18 27.17 31.95 -18.69
N LYS A 19 27.22 30.92 -17.85
CA LYS A 19 26.86 30.95 -16.42
C LYS A 19 25.39 31.32 -16.19
N ASP A 20 24.53 31.14 -17.19
CA ASP A 20 23.09 31.24 -17.02
C ASP A 20 22.56 29.91 -16.51
N TRP A 21 22.73 29.69 -15.20
CA TRP A 21 22.46 28.41 -14.57
C TRP A 21 20.98 28.02 -14.63
N ARG A 22 20.06 29.00 -14.55
CA ARG A 22 18.62 28.74 -14.61
C ARG A 22 18.21 28.28 -16.01
N GLU A 23 18.69 28.97 -17.03
CA GLU A 23 18.40 28.57 -18.41
C GLU A 23 19.09 27.25 -18.78
N ALA A 24 20.31 27.01 -18.27
CA ALA A 24 20.98 25.74 -18.44
C ALA A 24 20.19 24.57 -17.81
N VAL A 25 19.65 24.75 -16.60
CA VAL A 25 18.79 23.75 -15.95
C VAL A 25 17.55 23.44 -16.80
N ARG A 26 16.87 24.50 -17.27
CA ARG A 26 15.67 24.38 -18.10
C ARG A 26 15.95 23.61 -19.39
N LEU A 27 16.99 24.01 -20.13
CA LEU A 27 17.37 23.38 -21.39
C LEU A 27 17.89 21.96 -21.20
N PHE A 28 18.68 21.69 -20.15
CA PHE A 28 19.08 20.31 -19.85
C PHE A 28 17.88 19.44 -19.47
N ALA A 29 16.83 19.99 -18.85
CA ALA A 29 15.62 19.23 -18.57
C ALA A 29 14.90 18.78 -19.84
N GLU A 30 14.77 19.65 -20.83
CA GLU A 30 14.23 19.29 -22.14
C GLU A 30 15.09 18.22 -22.83
N VAL A 31 16.42 18.33 -22.74
CA VAL A 31 17.32 17.31 -23.30
C VAL A 31 17.10 15.94 -22.64
N VAL A 32 16.95 15.90 -21.30
CA VAL A 32 16.74 14.64 -20.56
C VAL A 32 15.43 13.96 -20.96
N GLU A 33 14.37 14.72 -21.25
CA GLU A 33 13.08 14.17 -21.69
C GLU A 33 13.16 13.47 -23.06
N HIS A 34 14.10 13.90 -23.92
CA HIS A 34 14.29 13.34 -25.25
C HIS A 34 15.40 12.29 -25.34
N GLU A 35 16.08 11.98 -24.23
CA GLU A 35 17.16 10.99 -24.17
C GLU A 35 16.69 9.67 -23.54
N GLN A 36 17.04 8.55 -24.18
CA GLN A 36 16.85 7.21 -23.63
C GLN A 36 17.88 6.94 -22.52
N ASP A 37 17.56 6.01 -21.60
CA ASP A 37 18.48 5.65 -20.53
C ASP A 37 19.80 5.09 -21.10
N GLY A 38 20.91 5.56 -20.54
CA GLY A 38 22.27 5.25 -21.00
C GLY A 38 23.26 6.40 -20.76
N PRO A 39 24.50 6.26 -21.26
CA PRO A 39 25.59 7.21 -20.97
C PRO A 39 25.30 8.65 -21.39
N ALA A 40 24.53 8.85 -22.45
CA ALA A 40 24.15 10.18 -22.96
C ALA A 40 23.23 10.90 -21.96
N LYS A 41 22.17 10.23 -21.49
CA LYS A 41 21.26 10.76 -20.47
C LYS A 41 21.97 10.99 -19.14
N ALA A 42 22.80 10.05 -18.71
CA ALA A 42 23.61 10.19 -17.50
C ALA A 42 24.53 11.42 -17.55
N THR A 43 25.16 11.67 -18.70
CA THR A 43 26.00 12.86 -18.90
C THR A 43 25.21 14.17 -18.80
N VAL A 44 23.99 14.20 -19.36
CA VAL A 44 23.13 15.39 -19.32
C VAL A 44 22.61 15.64 -17.89
N LEU A 45 22.14 14.59 -17.21
CA LEU A 45 21.72 14.66 -15.82
C LEU A 45 22.87 15.12 -14.90
N ALA A 46 24.08 14.60 -15.08
CA ALA A 46 25.26 15.05 -14.33
C ALA A 46 25.63 16.53 -14.59
N LYS A 47 25.37 17.05 -15.79
CA LYS A 47 25.56 18.47 -16.11
C LYS A 47 24.46 19.35 -15.50
N ARG A 48 23.22 18.88 -15.49
CA ARG A 48 22.08 19.55 -14.85
C ARG A 48 22.26 19.60 -13.33
N SER A 49 22.68 18.48 -12.73
CA SER A 49 23.13 18.42 -11.33
C SER A 49 24.19 19.49 -11.02
N ALA A 50 25.22 19.61 -11.86
CA ALA A 50 26.25 20.64 -11.69
C ALA A 50 25.70 22.07 -11.78
N ALA A 51 24.67 22.30 -12.61
CA ALA A 51 24.01 23.60 -12.71
C ALA A 51 23.18 23.90 -11.45
N TYR A 52 22.48 22.90 -10.89
CA TYR A 52 21.79 23.01 -9.60
C TYR A 52 22.75 23.32 -8.44
N VAL A 53 23.94 22.72 -8.40
CA VAL A 53 24.97 23.08 -7.41
C VAL A 53 25.36 24.56 -7.53
N LYS A 54 25.42 25.13 -8.74
CA LYS A 54 25.71 26.56 -8.95
C LYS A 54 24.56 27.48 -8.54
N LEU A 55 23.35 26.95 -8.48
CA LEU A 55 22.17 27.64 -7.93
C LEU A 55 22.02 27.44 -6.42
N GLU A 56 22.94 26.73 -5.77
CA GLU A 56 22.86 26.32 -4.37
C GLU A 56 21.65 25.45 -4.03
N ASP A 57 21.00 24.86 -5.04
CA ASP A 57 19.95 23.86 -4.88
C ASP A 57 20.59 22.46 -4.81
N TYR A 58 21.16 22.16 -3.65
CA TYR A 58 21.93 20.94 -3.46
C TYR A 58 21.05 19.68 -3.43
N SER A 59 19.77 19.80 -3.05
CA SER A 59 18.80 18.71 -3.07
C SER A 59 18.47 18.27 -4.50
N SER A 60 18.16 19.22 -5.39
CA SER A 60 17.89 18.90 -6.79
C SER A 60 19.15 18.42 -7.51
N ALA A 61 20.31 18.96 -7.12
CA ALA A 61 21.60 18.48 -7.61
C ALA A 61 21.87 17.01 -7.24
N LEU A 62 21.53 16.62 -6.00
CA LEU A 62 21.70 15.24 -5.54
C LEU A 62 20.76 14.29 -6.26
N ALA A 63 19.48 14.64 -6.38
CA ALA A 63 18.49 13.84 -7.10
C ALA A 63 18.90 13.62 -8.58
N ASP A 64 19.34 14.66 -9.28
CA ASP A 64 19.82 14.53 -10.66
C ASP A 64 21.07 13.65 -10.78
N ALA A 65 21.95 13.69 -9.78
CA ALA A 65 23.15 12.86 -9.77
C ALA A 65 22.82 11.38 -9.50
N GLU A 66 21.82 11.10 -8.69
CA GLU A 66 21.31 9.74 -8.44
C GLU A 66 20.62 9.18 -9.69
N LEU A 67 19.75 9.98 -10.33
CA LEU A 67 19.16 9.61 -11.63
C LEU A 67 20.23 9.39 -12.71
N ALA A 68 21.34 10.13 -12.67
CA ALA A 68 22.44 9.93 -13.61
C ALA A 68 23.13 8.57 -13.39
N VAL A 69 23.25 8.11 -12.14
CA VAL A 69 23.78 6.76 -11.82
C VAL A 69 22.79 5.67 -12.21
N GLU A 70 21.49 5.89 -12.03
CA GLU A 70 20.46 4.96 -12.50
C GLU A 70 20.48 4.83 -14.03
N ALA A 71 20.68 5.93 -14.74
CA ALA A 71 20.77 5.94 -16.21
C ALA A 71 22.05 5.28 -16.74
N ASP A 72 23.18 5.41 -16.04
CA ASP A 72 24.43 4.70 -16.36
C ASP A 72 25.22 4.40 -15.08
N PRO A 73 25.15 3.17 -14.55
CA PRO A 73 25.88 2.79 -13.34
C PRO A 73 27.41 2.85 -13.49
N SER A 74 27.93 2.87 -14.73
CA SER A 74 29.37 2.97 -15.00
C SER A 74 29.89 4.41 -15.03
N ALA A 75 28.99 5.41 -14.93
CA ALA A 75 29.34 6.82 -15.00
C ALA A 75 30.02 7.32 -13.71
N ALA A 76 31.35 7.21 -13.64
CA ALA A 76 32.15 7.74 -12.52
C ALA A 76 31.87 9.23 -12.22
N LEU A 77 31.57 10.03 -13.24
CA LEU A 77 31.23 11.44 -13.09
C LEU A 77 29.90 11.65 -12.32
N ALA A 78 28.92 10.77 -12.49
CA ALA A 78 27.64 10.86 -11.76
C ALA A 78 27.85 10.62 -10.26
N GLN A 79 28.66 9.61 -9.90
CA GLN A 79 29.06 9.35 -8.51
C GLN A 79 29.80 10.55 -7.88
N VAL A 80 30.65 11.22 -8.65
CA VAL A 80 31.30 12.47 -8.18
C VAL A 80 30.27 13.56 -7.90
N ARG A 81 29.23 13.69 -8.73
CA ARG A 81 28.16 14.69 -8.49
C ARG A 81 27.33 14.38 -7.25
N ILE A 82 27.03 13.10 -6.99
CA ILE A 82 26.41 12.67 -5.72
C ILE A 82 27.29 13.13 -4.57
N ALA A 83 28.59 12.87 -4.65
CA ALA A 83 29.52 13.20 -3.57
C ALA A 83 29.63 14.70 -3.31
N GLU A 84 29.69 15.52 -4.36
CA GLU A 84 29.73 16.98 -4.25
C GLU A 84 28.43 17.56 -3.66
N ALA A 85 27.27 17.10 -4.12
CA ALA A 85 25.98 17.57 -3.64
C ALA A 85 25.73 17.13 -2.19
N ALA A 86 26.00 15.86 -1.87
CA ALA A 86 25.89 15.31 -0.51
C ALA A 86 26.81 16.04 0.48
N LEU A 87 28.04 16.41 0.06
CA LEU A 87 28.95 17.18 0.90
C LEU A 87 28.40 18.58 1.24
N LYS A 88 27.71 19.23 0.29
CA LYS A 88 27.04 20.52 0.53
C LYS A 88 25.82 20.41 1.44
N LEU A 89 25.14 19.27 1.41
CA LEU A 89 24.05 18.92 2.32
C LEU A 89 24.54 18.41 3.70
N LYS A 90 25.85 18.36 3.94
CA LYS A 90 26.48 17.79 5.14
C LYS A 90 26.17 16.29 5.35
N GLU A 91 25.78 15.57 4.29
CA GLU A 91 25.62 14.12 4.28
C GLU A 91 26.98 13.44 4.05
N PHE A 92 27.88 13.55 5.03
CA PHE A 92 29.29 13.16 4.87
C PHE A 92 29.49 11.67 4.55
N GLU A 93 28.71 10.77 5.15
CA GLU A 93 28.80 9.33 4.87
C GLU A 93 28.42 8.98 3.43
N LYS A 94 27.37 9.62 2.91
CA LYS A 94 26.92 9.45 1.52
C LYS A 94 27.98 10.00 0.56
N ALA A 95 28.54 11.16 0.88
CA ALA A 95 29.62 11.76 0.10
C ALA A 95 30.88 10.88 0.05
N GLU A 96 31.26 10.28 1.18
CA GLU A 96 32.39 9.36 1.26
C GLU A 96 32.18 8.11 0.39
N LYS A 97 31.03 7.43 0.54
CA LYS A 97 30.70 6.24 -0.25
C LYS A 97 30.71 6.54 -1.76
N ALA A 98 30.13 7.66 -2.16
CA ALA A 98 30.08 8.07 -3.56
C ALA A 98 31.48 8.36 -4.15
N TYR A 99 32.40 9.00 -3.39
CA TYR A 99 33.78 9.17 -3.85
C TYR A 99 34.57 7.87 -3.91
N VAL A 100 34.34 6.95 -2.96
CA VAL A 100 34.96 5.60 -3.02
C VAL A 100 34.54 4.89 -4.29
N HIS A 101 33.23 4.87 -4.57
CA HIS A 101 32.70 4.20 -5.75
C HIS A 101 33.13 4.88 -7.06
N ALA A 102 33.19 6.22 -7.10
CA ALA A 102 33.80 6.94 -8.22
C ALA A 102 35.27 6.51 -8.47
N GLY A 103 36.02 6.19 -7.42
CA GLY A 103 37.37 5.64 -7.49
C GLY A 103 37.45 4.21 -8.02
N GLU A 104 36.42 3.39 -7.77
CA GLU A 104 36.33 2.03 -8.30
C GLU A 104 36.01 2.04 -9.81
N LEU A 105 35.18 2.98 -10.24
CA LEU A 105 34.77 3.16 -11.65
C LEU A 105 35.82 3.91 -12.50
N ALA A 106 36.77 4.60 -11.89
CA ALA A 106 37.76 5.41 -12.60
C ALA A 106 38.83 4.58 -13.31
N THR A 107 38.92 4.74 -14.64
CA THR A 107 39.87 4.01 -15.49
C THR A 107 41.31 4.53 -15.35
N ASP A 108 41.50 5.81 -15.04
CA ASP A 108 42.82 6.43 -14.93
C ASP A 108 43.32 6.58 -13.48
N THR A 109 44.64 6.48 -13.29
CA THR A 109 45.28 6.56 -11.97
C THR A 109 45.18 7.95 -11.34
N SER A 110 45.07 9.01 -12.14
CA SER A 110 45.03 10.39 -11.65
C SER A 110 43.70 10.73 -10.99
N SER A 111 42.58 10.31 -11.58
CA SER A 111 41.22 10.45 -11.03
C SER A 111 41.06 9.61 -9.77
N ARG A 112 41.55 8.37 -9.77
CA ARG A 112 41.58 7.52 -8.56
C ARG A 112 42.30 8.17 -7.39
N LYS A 113 43.45 8.81 -7.64
CA LYS A 113 44.17 9.56 -6.62
C LYS A 113 43.35 10.75 -6.11
N ARG A 114 42.75 11.52 -7.02
CA ARG A 114 41.92 12.69 -6.68
C ARG A 114 40.71 12.32 -5.82
N TYR A 115 40.01 11.24 -6.14
CA TYR A 115 38.85 10.79 -5.37
C TYR A 115 39.25 10.24 -3.99
N LYS A 116 40.38 9.54 -3.89
CA LYS A 116 40.95 9.15 -2.57
C LYS A 116 41.34 10.36 -1.71
N GLU A 117 41.84 11.43 -2.31
CA GLU A 117 42.12 12.69 -1.61
C GLU A 117 40.81 13.38 -1.20
N ALA A 118 39.77 13.35 -2.05
CA ALA A 118 38.45 13.87 -1.73
C ALA A 118 37.81 13.13 -0.54
N VAL A 119 37.90 11.80 -0.46
CA VAL A 119 37.46 11.01 0.72
C VAL A 119 38.10 11.53 2.01
N LYS A 120 39.42 11.74 2.01
CA LYS A 120 40.12 12.30 3.18
C LYS A 120 39.62 13.70 3.54
N SER A 121 39.28 14.52 2.54
CA SER A 121 38.70 15.84 2.76
C SER A 121 37.30 15.76 3.38
N VAL A 122 36.45 14.83 2.92
CA VAL A 122 35.12 14.57 3.49
C VAL A 122 35.23 14.13 4.94
N GLN A 123 36.11 13.18 5.25
CA GLN A 123 36.36 12.72 6.62
C GLN A 123 36.84 13.84 7.55
N ARG A 124 37.69 14.75 7.06
CA ARG A 124 38.13 15.93 7.82
C ARG A 124 36.97 16.91 8.07
N ALA A 125 36.13 17.15 7.06
CA ALA A 125 34.96 18.00 7.19
C ALA A 125 33.94 17.42 8.19
N ALA A 126 33.70 16.11 8.14
CA ALA A 126 32.83 15.40 9.09
C ALA A 126 33.33 15.53 10.53
N ARG A 127 34.65 15.33 10.76
CA ARG A 127 35.26 15.51 12.09
C ARG A 127 35.15 16.94 12.60
N HIS A 128 35.38 17.93 11.74
CA HIS A 128 35.27 19.34 12.11
C HIS A 128 33.82 19.71 12.48
N GLU A 129 32.84 19.24 11.71
CA GLU A 129 31.42 19.45 12.03
C GLU A 129 31.04 18.79 13.36
N ALA A 130 31.47 17.55 13.60
CA ALA A 130 31.23 16.84 14.87
C ALA A 130 31.82 17.59 16.08
N THR A 131 33.07 18.07 16.00
CA THR A 131 33.69 18.88 17.07
C THR A 131 32.99 20.23 17.28
N THR A 132 32.42 20.81 16.22
CA THR A 132 31.67 22.08 16.32
C THR A 132 30.32 21.88 17.01
N GLN A 133 29.63 20.78 16.72
CA GLN A 133 28.38 20.41 17.39
C GLN A 133 28.60 20.09 18.87
N GLU A 134 29.68 19.38 19.21
CA GLU A 134 30.02 19.01 20.60
C GLU A 134 30.31 20.24 21.50
N LYS A 135 30.91 21.29 20.96
CA LYS A 135 31.14 22.58 21.67
C LYS A 135 29.89 23.44 21.81
N SER A 136 28.84 23.17 21.03
CA SER A 136 27.56 23.91 21.06
C SER A 136 26.50 23.25 21.96
N ALA A 137 26.79 22.08 22.54
CA ALA A 137 25.87 21.38 23.43
C ALA A 137 25.90 21.98 24.87
N PRO A 138 24.74 22.28 25.48
CA PRO A 138 24.68 22.71 26.87
C PRO A 138 25.00 21.55 27.84
N PRO A 139 25.54 21.83 29.04
CA PRO A 139 25.96 20.78 29.97
C PRO A 139 24.75 20.00 30.54
N PRO A 140 24.92 18.72 30.88
CA PRO A 140 23.85 17.90 31.43
C PRO A 140 23.49 18.34 32.86
N SER A 141 22.22 18.71 33.09
CA SER A 141 21.72 19.04 34.43
C SER A 141 21.42 17.78 35.23
N SER A 142 22.03 17.69 36.41
CA SER A 142 21.82 16.68 37.44
C SER A 142 20.37 16.58 37.91
N ALA A 143 19.97 15.35 38.21
CA ALA A 143 18.68 14.96 38.79
C ALA A 143 18.27 15.78 40.01
N ALA A 144 16.99 16.15 40.08
CA ALA A 144 16.30 16.50 41.30
C ALA A 144 14.85 15.98 41.26
N SER A 145 14.58 15.03 42.14
CA SER A 145 13.27 14.60 42.60
C SER A 145 12.48 15.76 43.20
N GLY A 146 11.20 15.90 42.87
CA GLY A 146 10.32 16.90 43.47
C GLY A 146 8.85 16.64 43.19
N SER A 147 8.10 16.40 44.25
CA SER A 147 6.71 15.95 44.35
C SER A 147 5.64 16.84 43.70
N SER A 148 4.52 16.19 43.41
CA SER A 148 3.25 16.75 42.94
C SER A 148 2.68 17.81 43.88
N THR A 149 2.22 18.94 43.31
CA THR A 149 1.01 19.63 43.80
C THR A 149 0.25 20.25 42.63
N ALA A 150 -1.00 19.82 42.48
CA ALA A 150 -1.94 20.32 41.49
C ALA A 150 -2.45 21.71 41.88
N ARG A 151 -2.38 22.68 40.96
CA ARG A 151 -3.02 23.99 41.11
C ARG A 151 -4.03 24.21 39.97
N LYS A 152 -5.31 24.23 40.33
CA LYS A 152 -6.45 24.59 39.49
C LYS A 152 -6.32 26.04 39.00
N ALA A 153 -6.47 26.26 37.69
CA ALA A 153 -6.80 27.56 37.13
C ALA A 153 -7.72 27.43 35.91
N ASN A 154 -8.96 27.87 36.13
CA ASN A 154 -10.03 28.30 35.23
C ASN A 154 -9.76 28.28 33.70
N ARG A 155 -10.51 27.42 32.98
CA ARG A 155 -10.86 27.64 31.56
C ARG A 155 -12.28 28.18 31.47
N ARG A 156 -12.42 29.40 30.97
CA ARG A 156 -13.70 29.94 30.48
C ARG A 156 -14.07 29.20 29.20
N SER A 157 -15.28 28.64 29.20
CA SER A 157 -15.93 27.99 28.07
C SER A 157 -16.52 29.01 27.11
N ALA A 158 -16.29 28.80 25.80
CA ALA A 158 -17.03 29.41 24.71
C ALA A 158 -17.69 28.28 23.88
N PRO A 159 -18.81 28.56 23.18
CA PRO A 159 -19.92 27.62 23.05
C PRO A 159 -19.71 26.54 21.98
N ARG A 160 -20.34 25.39 22.24
CA ARG A 160 -20.51 24.26 21.32
C ARG A 160 -21.21 24.71 20.02
N ALA A 161 -20.49 24.64 18.90
CA ALA A 161 -21.11 24.53 17.58
C ALA A 161 -21.32 23.05 17.25
N ARG A 162 -22.58 22.65 17.05
CA ARG A 162 -22.97 21.36 16.45
C ARG A 162 -22.70 21.40 14.94
N GLY A 163 -22.12 20.33 14.42
CA GLY A 163 -21.76 20.15 13.01
C GLY A 163 -20.28 19.79 12.87
N THR A 164 -19.94 18.51 13.05
CA THR A 164 -18.56 18.02 12.90
C THR A 164 -18.12 18.12 11.45
N ARG A 165 -17.13 18.97 11.18
CA ARG A 165 -16.38 19.02 9.92
C ARG A 165 -15.56 17.73 9.78
N PRO A 166 -15.58 17.03 8.64
CA PRO A 166 -14.62 15.96 8.36
C PRO A 166 -13.29 16.60 7.96
N SER A 167 -12.42 16.89 8.93
CA SER A 167 -11.03 17.21 8.62
C SER A 167 -10.25 15.91 8.39
N ILE A 168 -9.17 15.92 7.59
CA ILE A 168 -8.25 14.77 7.52
C ILE A 168 -7.67 14.44 8.92
N SER A 169 -7.62 15.42 9.83
CA SER A 169 -7.27 15.16 11.23
C SER A 169 -8.33 14.36 12.02
N ALA A 170 -9.61 14.41 11.62
CA ALA A 170 -10.66 13.59 12.22
C ALA A 170 -10.59 12.12 11.77
N SER A 171 -9.97 11.85 10.61
CA SER A 171 -9.69 10.48 10.12
C SER A 171 -8.46 9.84 10.77
N LEU A 172 -7.53 10.64 11.29
CA LEU A 172 -6.33 10.15 11.97
C LEU A 172 -6.59 9.94 13.48
N PRO A 173 -6.28 8.75 14.05
CA PRO A 173 -6.54 8.48 15.46
C PRO A 173 -5.75 9.41 16.38
N SER A 174 -6.35 9.84 17.49
CA SER A 174 -5.76 10.78 18.46
C SER A 174 -4.77 10.14 19.45
N ARG A 175 -4.81 8.81 19.62
CA ARG A 175 -3.92 7.98 20.46
C ARG A 175 -3.43 6.76 19.66
N THR A 176 -2.24 6.27 19.98
CA THR A 176 -1.53 5.14 19.31
C THR A 176 -1.99 3.76 19.78
N ASP A 177 -3.24 3.61 20.24
CA ASP A 177 -3.76 2.31 20.74
C ASP A 177 -4.11 1.31 19.61
N HIS A 178 -3.55 1.50 18.40
CA HIS A 178 -3.73 0.63 17.24
C HIS A 178 -2.39 -0.04 16.89
N ASP A 179 -2.44 -1.29 16.45
CA ASP A 179 -1.35 -2.28 16.16
C ASP A 179 -0.17 -1.81 15.28
N PHE A 180 -0.11 -0.55 14.88
CA PHE A 180 0.91 -0.02 13.98
C PHE A 180 2.24 0.32 14.66
N THR A 181 2.27 0.42 16.00
CA THR A 181 3.51 0.70 16.71
C THR A 181 4.37 -0.55 16.80
N VAL A 182 5.64 -0.45 16.39
CA VAL A 182 6.60 -1.55 16.52
C VAL A 182 7.04 -1.66 17.98
N THR A 183 6.28 -2.43 18.78
CA THR A 183 6.56 -2.69 20.20
C THR A 183 6.79 -4.17 20.51
N SER A 184 6.59 -5.05 19.53
CA SER A 184 6.74 -6.50 19.62
C SER A 184 7.36 -7.05 18.33
N GLU A 185 7.75 -8.33 18.35
CA GLU A 185 8.27 -9.04 17.18
C GLU A 185 7.28 -8.99 16.00
N THR A 186 7.73 -8.40 14.89
CA THR A 186 6.96 -8.21 13.66
C THR A 186 7.08 -9.41 12.72
N TRP A 187 6.25 -9.45 11.68
CA TRP A 187 6.40 -10.46 10.62
C TRP A 187 7.76 -10.34 9.92
N ARG A 188 8.30 -9.12 9.79
CA ARG A 188 9.61 -8.85 9.22
C ARG A 188 10.72 -9.41 10.11
N ASP A 189 10.60 -9.27 11.43
CA ASP A 189 11.57 -9.84 12.38
C ASP A 189 11.61 -11.37 12.29
N ARG A 190 10.44 -12.02 12.24
CA ARG A 190 10.33 -13.48 12.03
C ARG A 190 10.92 -13.92 10.70
N LEU A 191 10.70 -13.15 9.63
CA LEU A 191 11.31 -13.41 8.33
C LEU A 191 12.84 -13.29 8.39
N ILE A 192 13.37 -12.21 8.97
CA ILE A 192 14.82 -12.02 9.12
C ILE A 192 15.43 -13.17 9.92
N HIS A 193 14.83 -13.54 11.05
CA HIS A 193 15.27 -14.68 11.85
C HIS A 193 15.31 -15.98 11.04
N SER A 194 14.27 -16.24 10.25
CA SER A 194 14.18 -17.41 9.39
C SER A 194 15.23 -17.41 8.27
N MET A 195 15.51 -16.26 7.68
CA MET A 195 16.57 -16.11 6.67
C MET A 195 17.97 -16.33 7.26
N THR A 196 18.23 -15.81 8.47
CA THR A 196 19.54 -15.90 9.11
C THR A 196 19.81 -17.26 9.74
N ASN A 197 18.80 -17.88 10.36
CA ASN A 197 18.98 -19.07 11.18
C ASN A 197 18.56 -20.36 10.48
N ASP A 198 17.52 -20.31 9.64
CA ASP A 198 16.99 -21.50 8.94
C ASP A 198 17.44 -21.55 7.47
N GLY A 199 18.17 -20.54 6.99
CA GLY A 199 18.58 -20.44 5.58
C GLY A 199 17.43 -20.23 4.60
N PHE A 200 16.27 -19.74 5.07
CA PHE A 200 15.11 -19.50 4.22
C PHE A 200 15.41 -18.43 3.16
N GLN A 201 14.97 -18.69 1.92
CA GLN A 201 15.06 -17.74 0.81
C GLN A 201 13.65 -17.46 0.29
N TYR A 202 13.26 -16.19 0.27
CA TYR A 202 12.01 -15.75 -0.36
C TYR A 202 12.25 -15.41 -1.82
N GLN A 203 11.18 -15.47 -2.63
CA GLN A 203 11.22 -15.02 -4.02
C GLN A 203 11.04 -13.50 -4.07
N PRO A 204 11.99 -12.72 -4.63
CA PRO A 204 11.87 -11.26 -4.69
C PRO A 204 10.60 -10.76 -5.41
N GLU A 205 10.14 -11.51 -6.40
CA GLU A 205 8.92 -11.26 -7.16
C GLU A 205 7.66 -11.88 -6.54
N GLY A 206 7.81 -12.60 -5.42
CA GLY A 206 6.72 -13.21 -4.66
C GLY A 206 6.01 -12.23 -3.72
N GLY A 207 5.04 -12.75 -2.97
CA GLY A 207 4.24 -12.00 -2.02
C GLY A 207 5.04 -11.41 -0.86
N ILE A 208 6.02 -12.14 -0.33
CA ILE A 208 6.93 -11.63 0.70
C ILE A 208 7.80 -10.49 0.16
N GLY A 209 8.27 -10.62 -1.09
CA GLY A 209 9.04 -9.58 -1.76
C GLY A 209 8.27 -8.27 -1.83
N VAL A 210 7.02 -8.30 -2.31
CA VAL A 210 6.12 -7.13 -2.35
C VAL A 210 5.93 -6.52 -0.95
N ALA A 211 5.71 -7.34 0.07
CA ALA A 211 5.55 -6.87 1.45
C ALA A 211 6.83 -6.19 2.00
N LEU A 212 8.01 -6.71 1.67
CA LEU A 212 9.29 -6.09 2.03
C LEU A 212 9.53 -4.77 1.30
N ALA A 213 9.18 -4.67 0.02
CA ALA A 213 9.26 -3.41 -0.71
C ALA A 213 8.33 -2.36 -0.08
N ALA A 214 7.09 -2.73 0.21
CA ALA A 214 6.15 -1.83 0.91
C ALA A 214 6.68 -1.41 2.29
N TRP A 215 7.30 -2.32 3.04
CA TRP A 215 7.94 -1.97 4.31
C TRP A 215 9.06 -0.94 4.11
N ASN A 216 9.94 -1.15 3.13
CA ASN A 216 11.03 -0.23 2.86
C ASN A 216 10.52 1.16 2.46
N GLN A 217 9.41 1.25 1.72
CA GLN A 217 8.74 2.52 1.44
C GLN A 217 8.25 3.20 2.71
N CYS A 218 7.67 2.46 3.66
CA CYS A 218 7.29 3.01 4.96
C CYS A 218 8.49 3.55 5.74
N GLU A 219 9.61 2.82 5.77
CA GLU A 219 10.84 3.25 6.43
C GLU A 219 11.44 4.52 5.81
N LEU A 220 11.44 4.63 4.49
CA LEU A 220 11.83 5.87 3.80
C LEU A 220 10.88 7.02 4.18
N GLY A 221 9.57 6.78 4.16
CA GLY A 221 8.56 7.75 4.61
C GLY A 221 8.81 8.25 6.03
N LEU A 222 9.19 7.37 6.95
CA LEU A 222 9.55 7.70 8.33
C LEU A 222 10.81 8.56 8.41
N GLN A 223 11.87 8.21 7.67
CA GLN A 223 13.09 9.02 7.60
C GLN A 223 12.81 10.44 7.10
N HIS A 224 12.01 10.57 6.03
CA HIS A 224 11.59 11.88 5.51
C HIS A 224 10.72 12.62 6.53
N LEU A 225 9.77 11.95 7.18
CA LEU A 225 8.89 12.55 8.19
C LEU A 225 9.69 13.14 9.35
N HIS A 226 10.73 12.45 9.83
CA HIS A 226 11.55 12.92 10.93
C HIS A 226 12.42 14.13 10.58
N ARG A 227 12.80 14.29 9.30
CA ARG A 227 13.48 15.50 8.79
C ARG A 227 12.51 16.64 8.49
N THR A 228 11.27 16.31 8.14
CA THR A 228 10.23 17.27 7.73
C THR A 228 9.54 17.89 8.94
N VAL A 229 9.29 17.11 10.00
CA VAL A 229 8.56 17.54 11.20
C VAL A 229 9.44 17.33 12.43
N TYR A 230 9.92 18.42 13.01
CA TYR A 230 10.84 18.39 14.16
C TYR A 230 10.68 19.60 15.07
N MET A 231 11.12 19.45 16.32
CA MET A 231 11.09 20.51 17.31
C MET A 231 12.30 21.43 17.18
N VAL A 232 12.06 22.75 17.18
CA VAL A 232 13.10 23.80 17.32
C VAL A 232 12.80 24.65 18.55
N PRO A 233 13.76 25.47 19.05
CA PRO A 233 13.50 26.35 20.21
C PRO A 233 12.29 27.28 20.05
N ALA A 234 11.94 27.65 18.81
CA ALA A 234 10.79 28.49 18.48
C ALA A 234 9.44 27.74 18.40
N GLY A 235 9.43 26.41 18.52
CA GLY A 235 8.24 25.58 18.43
C GLY A 235 8.37 24.44 17.41
N LEU A 236 7.23 23.93 16.94
CA LEU A 236 7.19 22.88 15.93
C LEU A 236 7.53 23.47 14.55
N HIS A 237 8.56 22.93 13.90
CA HIS A 237 8.86 23.21 12.51
C HIS A 237 8.25 22.12 11.62
N VAL A 238 7.66 22.54 10.50
CA VAL A 238 7.10 21.66 9.47
C VAL A 238 7.57 22.18 8.11
N ASP A 239 8.43 21.42 7.44
CA ASP A 239 8.75 21.65 6.04
C ASP A 239 7.58 21.16 5.17
N LEU A 240 7.04 22.01 4.29
CA LEU A 240 5.78 21.75 3.60
C LEU A 240 6.02 21.38 2.15
N PHE A 241 5.18 20.47 1.64
CA PHE A 241 5.17 20.04 0.25
C PHE A 241 6.49 19.42 -0.19
N ASN A 242 7.14 18.72 0.75
CA ASN A 242 8.20 17.78 0.44
C ASN A 242 7.55 16.60 -0.32
N PRO A 243 7.89 16.40 -1.60
CA PRO A 243 7.17 15.46 -2.45
C PRO A 243 7.27 14.01 -1.97
N ASP A 244 8.32 13.66 -1.23
CA ASP A 244 8.62 12.27 -0.93
C ASP A 244 7.87 11.78 0.30
N CYS A 245 7.74 12.60 1.35
CA CYS A 245 7.26 12.12 2.66
C CYS A 245 5.88 11.43 2.61
N LEU A 246 4.83 12.12 2.15
CA LEU A 246 3.49 11.52 2.08
C LEU A 246 3.38 10.48 0.96
N THR A 247 4.15 10.64 -0.11
CA THR A 247 4.15 9.71 -1.26
C THR A 247 4.68 8.34 -0.84
N MET A 248 5.78 8.27 -0.08
CA MET A 248 6.35 6.99 0.38
C MET A 248 5.37 6.22 1.30
N PHE A 249 4.62 6.92 2.17
CA PHE A 249 3.56 6.28 2.94
C PHE A 249 2.41 5.78 2.05
N CYS A 250 2.04 6.54 1.02
CA CYS A 250 1.01 6.11 0.07
C CYS A 250 1.47 4.91 -0.74
N ASP A 251 2.68 4.92 -1.29
CA ASP A 251 3.24 3.81 -2.06
C ASP A 251 3.31 2.53 -1.21
N CYS A 252 3.65 2.65 0.07
CA CYS A 252 3.53 1.57 1.04
C CYS A 252 2.09 1.04 1.14
N ILE A 253 1.14 1.91 1.47
CA ILE A 253 -0.29 1.56 1.68
C ILE A 253 -0.91 0.94 0.42
N LEU A 254 -0.65 1.53 -0.74
CA LEU A 254 -1.19 1.07 -2.02
C LEU A 254 -0.56 -0.23 -2.50
N SER A 255 0.67 -0.54 -2.07
CA SER A 255 1.30 -1.84 -2.34
C SER A 255 0.76 -2.92 -1.42
N THR A 256 0.88 -2.73 -0.11
CA THR A 256 0.25 -3.61 0.89
C THR A 256 0.34 -2.99 2.29
N GLU A 257 -0.76 -3.13 3.02
CA GLU A 257 -0.86 -2.74 4.42
C GLU A 257 0.17 -3.42 5.35
N LEU A 258 0.71 -4.59 4.97
CA LEU A 258 1.75 -5.29 5.72
C LEU A 258 3.04 -4.48 5.87
N GLY A 259 3.30 -3.55 4.95
CA GLY A 259 4.46 -2.68 5.01
C GLY A 259 4.32 -1.54 6.02
N PHE A 260 3.10 -1.16 6.40
CA PHE A 260 2.86 0.06 7.16
C PHE A 260 3.11 -0.15 8.65
N HIS A 261 3.96 0.69 9.22
CA HIS A 261 4.30 0.68 10.64
C HIS A 261 4.77 2.06 11.09
N LEU A 262 4.76 2.30 12.40
CA LEU A 262 5.15 3.56 13.02
C LEU A 262 6.23 3.29 14.06
N SER A 263 7.49 3.48 13.68
CA SER A 263 8.62 3.46 14.61
C SER A 263 8.81 4.84 15.28
N PRO A 264 9.29 4.90 16.54
CA PRO A 264 9.58 6.16 17.21
C PRO A 264 10.67 6.97 16.48
N SER A 265 10.65 8.30 16.64
CA SER A 265 11.73 9.16 16.13
C SER A 265 13.08 8.76 16.71
N PRO A 266 14.16 8.73 15.90
CA PRO A 266 15.51 8.49 16.40
C PRO A 266 16.03 9.67 17.25
N ASN A 267 15.40 10.84 17.14
CA ASN A 267 15.79 12.03 17.89
C ASN A 267 15.16 12.02 19.30
N PRO A 268 15.96 12.10 20.38
CA PRO A 268 15.42 12.14 21.74
C PRO A 268 14.52 13.36 21.98
N GLY A 269 13.38 13.14 22.65
CA GLY A 269 12.43 14.20 23.03
C GLY A 269 11.53 14.70 21.90
N ASP A 270 11.58 14.06 20.74
CA ASP A 270 10.79 14.42 19.57
C ASP A 270 9.32 13.97 19.68
N LEU A 271 8.46 14.52 18.84
CA LEU A 271 7.02 14.19 18.86
C LEU A 271 6.78 12.74 18.43
N PRO A 272 5.73 12.07 18.97
CA PRO A 272 5.31 10.76 18.48
C PRO A 272 5.06 10.77 16.97
N THR A 273 5.50 9.73 16.28
CA THR A 273 5.49 9.63 14.81
C THR A 273 4.11 9.85 14.20
N LEU A 274 3.05 9.27 14.79
CA LEU A 274 1.68 9.52 14.36
C LEU A 274 1.28 11.00 14.48
N THR A 275 1.72 11.67 15.55
CA THR A 275 1.48 13.10 15.77
C THR A 275 2.20 13.92 14.71
N LYS A 276 3.43 13.56 14.34
CA LYS A 276 4.17 14.22 13.26
C LYS A 276 3.44 14.10 11.92
N LEU A 277 3.04 12.89 11.55
CA LEU A 277 2.33 12.64 10.29
C LEU A 277 1.02 13.45 10.22
N ARG A 278 0.26 13.48 11.32
CA ARG A 278 -0.94 14.30 11.42
C ARG A 278 -0.64 15.79 11.27
N LYS A 279 0.40 16.29 11.93
CA LYS A 279 0.80 17.70 11.87
C LYS A 279 1.24 18.11 10.47
N LEU A 280 1.95 17.24 9.75
CA LEU A 280 2.32 17.48 8.36
C LEU A 280 1.09 17.62 7.47
N ILE A 281 0.17 16.65 7.52
CA ILE A 281 -1.02 16.66 6.67
C ILE A 281 -1.92 17.87 6.99
N GLU A 282 -2.09 18.22 8.28
CA GLU A 282 -2.81 19.43 8.70
C GLU A 282 -2.17 20.70 8.12
N ALA A 283 -0.85 20.85 8.27
CA ALA A 283 -0.15 22.05 7.85
C ALA A 283 -0.12 22.21 6.32
N GLU A 284 0.01 21.11 5.56
CA GLU A 284 -0.08 21.14 4.10
C GLU A 284 -1.50 21.47 3.62
N ALA A 285 -2.54 20.93 4.28
CA ALA A 285 -3.93 21.22 3.95
C ALA A 285 -4.33 22.67 4.19
N ASP A 286 -3.84 23.25 5.29
CA ASP A 286 -4.04 24.66 5.60
C ASP A 286 -3.26 25.55 4.61
N LYS A 287 -1.99 25.25 4.36
CA LYS A 287 -1.15 26.06 3.47
C LYS A 287 -1.56 25.97 2.00
N GLY A 288 -2.03 24.81 1.56
CA GLY A 288 -2.50 24.56 0.20
C GLY A 288 -3.95 25.01 -0.06
N ASP A 289 -4.65 25.51 0.97
CA ASP A 289 -6.06 25.90 0.93
C ASP A 289 -6.96 24.80 0.34
N PHE A 290 -6.72 23.54 0.75
CA PHE A 290 -7.53 22.41 0.30
C PHE A 290 -8.36 21.77 1.42
N CYS A 291 -8.28 22.29 2.65
CA CYS A 291 -9.24 21.99 3.71
C CYS A 291 -10.71 22.24 3.28
N LYS A 292 -10.93 23.21 2.38
CA LYS A 292 -12.26 23.55 1.84
C LYS A 292 -12.93 22.40 1.06
N TYR A 293 -12.13 21.54 0.41
CA TYR A 293 -12.63 20.40 -0.37
C TYR A 293 -13.06 19.22 0.50
N LEU A 294 -12.64 19.18 1.76
CA LEU A 294 -12.88 18.07 2.68
C LEU A 294 -14.25 18.15 3.36
N THR A 295 -15.09 19.09 2.95
CA THR A 295 -16.43 19.27 3.53
C THR A 295 -17.44 18.48 2.71
N ASP A 296 -18.05 17.46 3.35
CA ASP A 296 -18.90 16.39 2.78
C ASP A 296 -20.13 16.84 1.94
N SER A 297 -20.25 18.10 1.52
CA SER A 297 -21.47 18.58 0.85
C SER A 297 -21.31 19.76 -0.10
N LYS A 298 -20.08 20.18 -0.45
CA LYS A 298 -19.89 21.42 -1.24
C LYS A 298 -19.14 21.28 -2.55
N TRP A 299 -18.29 20.27 -2.69
CA TRP A 299 -17.35 20.20 -3.81
C TRP A 299 -17.49 18.88 -4.55
N THR A 300 -17.85 18.97 -5.82
CA THR A 300 -17.72 17.86 -6.77
C THR A 300 -16.26 17.74 -7.24
N PRO A 301 -15.83 16.57 -7.71
CA PRO A 301 -14.49 16.37 -8.27
C PRO A 301 -14.16 17.38 -9.38
N GLN A 302 -15.13 17.65 -10.26
CA GLN A 302 -15.03 18.65 -11.34
C GLN A 302 -14.80 20.05 -10.77
N GLN A 303 -15.52 20.44 -9.72
CA GLN A 303 -15.34 21.74 -9.08
C GLN A 303 -13.96 21.86 -8.38
N ILE A 304 -13.46 20.78 -7.79
CA ILE A 304 -12.12 20.75 -7.17
C ILE A 304 -11.07 21.01 -8.25
N VAL A 305 -11.09 20.24 -9.34
CA VAL A 305 -10.10 20.39 -10.43
C VAL A 305 -10.25 21.75 -11.13
N GLN A 306 -11.46 22.27 -11.27
CA GLN A 306 -11.68 23.63 -11.77
C GLN A 306 -11.10 24.71 -10.85
N ASP A 307 -11.23 24.58 -9.52
CA ASP A 307 -10.61 25.52 -8.58
C ASP A 307 -9.08 25.46 -8.65
N LEU A 308 -8.51 24.24 -8.69
CA LEU A 308 -7.07 24.04 -8.89
C LEU A 308 -6.60 24.70 -10.19
N ASN A 309 -7.33 24.52 -11.29
CA ASN A 309 -7.03 25.15 -12.58
C ASN A 309 -7.06 26.68 -12.52
N LYS A 310 -8.04 27.27 -11.83
CA LYS A 310 -8.13 28.73 -11.63
C LYS A 310 -6.94 29.30 -10.86
N ARG A 311 -6.30 28.50 -10.01
CA ARG A 311 -5.15 28.90 -9.20
C ARG A 311 -3.82 28.82 -9.95
N ILE A 312 -3.73 28.00 -11.02
CA ILE A 312 -2.49 27.81 -11.79
C ILE A 312 -1.87 29.14 -12.28
N PRO A 313 -2.61 30.10 -12.87
CA PRO A 313 -2.02 31.35 -13.34
C PRO A 313 -1.41 32.23 -12.23
N GLY A 314 -1.96 32.16 -11.01
CA GLY A 314 -1.50 32.98 -9.88
C GLY A 314 -0.44 32.32 -9.01
N GLU A 315 -0.52 31.00 -8.83
CA GLU A 315 0.33 30.25 -7.90
C GLU A 315 1.39 29.39 -8.60
N GLY A 316 1.23 29.15 -9.90
CA GLY A 316 2.13 28.35 -10.73
C GLY A 316 1.80 26.85 -10.71
N ARG A 317 1.96 26.21 -11.88
CA ARG A 317 1.59 24.80 -12.11
C ARG A 317 2.29 23.82 -11.16
N GLN A 318 3.56 24.06 -10.85
CA GLN A 318 4.36 23.17 -9.99
C GLN A 318 3.88 23.19 -8.53
N LEU A 319 3.46 24.35 -8.02
CA LEU A 319 2.91 24.45 -6.68
C LEU A 319 1.55 23.75 -6.60
N ILE A 320 0.69 23.96 -7.59
CA ILE A 320 -0.60 23.26 -7.71
C ILE A 320 -0.43 21.75 -7.83
N ARG A 321 0.59 21.28 -8.57
CA ARG A 321 0.95 19.86 -8.62
C ARG A 321 1.25 19.32 -7.22
N ARG A 322 2.07 20.01 -6.42
CA ARG A 322 2.41 19.59 -5.06
C ARG A 322 1.19 19.59 -4.12
N PHE A 323 0.33 20.59 -4.23
CA PHE A 323 -0.92 20.66 -3.46
C PHE A 323 -1.86 19.52 -3.80
N THR A 324 -2.00 19.23 -5.09
CA THR A 324 -2.85 18.14 -5.57
C THR A 324 -2.33 16.78 -5.09
N ALA A 325 -1.01 16.56 -5.15
CA ALA A 325 -0.39 15.37 -4.62
C ALA A 325 -0.61 15.23 -3.10
N SER A 326 -0.40 16.31 -2.33
CA SER A 326 -0.64 16.31 -0.88
C SER A 326 -2.12 16.05 -0.52
N LEU A 327 -3.06 16.64 -1.26
CA LEU A 327 -4.49 16.39 -1.11
C LEU A 327 -4.80 14.89 -1.30
N ILE A 328 -4.38 14.30 -2.41
CA ILE A 328 -4.66 12.89 -2.74
C ILE A 328 -3.98 11.97 -1.72
N ASN A 329 -2.68 12.18 -1.46
CA ASN A 329 -1.91 11.36 -0.52
C ASN A 329 -2.47 11.45 0.91
N GLY A 330 -2.84 12.65 1.36
CA GLY A 330 -3.49 12.86 2.65
C GLY A 330 -4.83 12.14 2.78
N ARG A 331 -5.60 12.02 1.69
CA ARG A 331 -6.85 11.24 1.65
C ARG A 331 -6.60 9.74 1.67
N ILE A 332 -5.60 9.24 0.96
CA ILE A 332 -5.22 7.82 0.99
C ILE A 332 -4.79 7.43 2.42
N ILE A 333 -3.89 8.20 3.03
CA ILE A 333 -3.43 7.97 4.40
C ILE A 333 -4.59 8.08 5.40
N GLY A 334 -5.43 9.11 5.29
CA GLY A 334 -6.61 9.26 6.15
C GLY A 334 -7.59 8.08 6.02
N GLY A 335 -7.84 7.62 4.78
CA GLY A 335 -8.67 6.46 4.50
C GLY A 335 -8.14 5.18 5.13
N PHE A 336 -6.83 4.97 5.05
CA PHE A 336 -6.14 3.85 5.69
C PHE A 336 -6.37 3.84 7.20
N PHE A 337 -6.13 4.95 7.88
CA PHE A 337 -6.36 5.01 9.33
C PHE A 337 -7.83 4.84 9.72
N CYS A 338 -8.77 5.36 8.92
CA CYS A 338 -10.19 5.09 9.12
C CYS A 338 -10.53 3.60 8.95
N HIS A 339 -9.95 2.92 7.96
CA HIS A 339 -10.18 1.50 7.73
C HIS A 339 -9.84 0.68 8.99
N TYR A 340 -8.66 0.91 9.58
CA TYR A 340 -8.21 0.20 10.77
C TYR A 340 -8.85 0.65 12.08
N ALA A 341 -9.30 1.91 12.14
CA ALA A 341 -10.12 2.40 13.24
C ALA A 341 -11.56 1.83 13.23
N LYS A 342 -11.86 0.83 12.40
CA LYS A 342 -13.19 0.22 12.20
C LYS A 342 -14.23 1.28 11.83
N LYS A 343 -13.82 2.18 10.96
CA LYS A 343 -14.58 3.35 10.47
C LYS A 343 -14.75 3.26 8.94
N PRO A 344 -15.36 2.17 8.42
CA PRO A 344 -15.38 1.88 6.99
C PRO A 344 -16.05 2.96 6.16
N LYS A 345 -17.13 3.60 6.66
CA LYS A 345 -17.78 4.73 5.96
C LYS A 345 -16.81 5.89 5.72
N GLN A 346 -16.04 6.27 6.74
CA GLN A 346 -15.07 7.36 6.57
C GLN A 346 -13.88 6.96 5.69
N ALA A 347 -13.50 5.68 5.69
CA ALA A 347 -12.48 5.16 4.79
C ALA A 347 -12.92 5.25 3.32
N VAL A 348 -14.13 4.79 3.03
CA VAL A 348 -14.76 4.87 1.69
C VAL A 348 -14.85 6.32 1.21
N VAL A 349 -15.35 7.24 2.04
CA VAL A 349 -15.41 8.69 1.70
C VAL A 349 -14.02 9.27 1.43
N SER A 350 -12.98 8.75 2.09
CA SER A 350 -11.61 9.20 1.88
C SER A 350 -11.02 8.70 0.57
N TYR A 351 -11.10 7.39 0.31
CA TYR A 351 -10.60 6.79 -0.92
C TYR A 351 -11.38 7.23 -2.15
N ARG A 352 -12.72 7.37 -2.05
CA ARG A 352 -13.55 7.84 -3.17
C ARG A 352 -13.17 9.25 -3.59
N LEU A 353 -13.01 10.18 -2.64
CA LEU A 353 -12.53 11.53 -2.97
C LEU A 353 -11.14 11.52 -3.62
N ALA A 354 -10.23 10.64 -3.16
CA ALA A 354 -8.91 10.50 -3.78
C ALA A 354 -9.03 10.00 -5.22
N LEU A 355 -9.83 8.96 -5.46
CA LEU A 355 -10.07 8.38 -6.78
C LEU A 355 -10.72 9.38 -7.73
N ASP A 356 -11.77 10.06 -7.28
CA ASP A 356 -12.50 11.00 -8.13
C ASP A 356 -11.62 12.18 -8.58
N VAL A 357 -10.77 12.70 -7.68
CA VAL A 357 -9.81 13.76 -8.03
C VAL A 357 -8.73 13.24 -8.97
N LEU A 358 -8.27 11.99 -8.77
CA LEU A 358 -7.32 11.33 -9.66
C LEU A 358 -7.87 11.17 -11.09
N GLU A 359 -9.10 10.66 -11.22
CA GLU A 359 -9.74 10.40 -12.51
C GLU A 359 -10.10 11.71 -13.22
N GLU A 360 -10.68 12.68 -12.51
CA GLU A 360 -10.99 13.99 -13.07
C GLU A 360 -9.73 14.75 -13.49
N GLY A 361 -8.66 14.69 -12.68
CA GLY A 361 -7.36 15.27 -13.04
C GLY A 361 -6.73 14.59 -14.24
N ASN A 362 -6.79 13.26 -14.33
CA ASN A 362 -6.33 12.51 -15.51
C ASN A 362 -7.10 12.86 -16.78
N ARG A 363 -8.39 13.14 -16.66
CA ARG A 363 -9.25 13.57 -17.78
C ARG A 363 -8.94 15.00 -18.22
N GLN A 364 -8.89 15.95 -17.28
CA GLN A 364 -8.68 17.38 -17.57
C GLN A 364 -7.24 17.68 -18.01
N TRP A 365 -6.26 17.01 -17.41
CA TRP A 365 -4.84 17.16 -17.69
C TRP A 365 -4.29 16.02 -18.55
N ALA A 366 -5.13 15.40 -19.37
CA ALA A 366 -4.72 14.35 -20.31
C ALA A 366 -3.68 14.83 -21.34
N HIS A 367 -3.72 16.12 -21.68
CA HIS A 367 -2.81 16.76 -22.62
C HIS A 367 -1.43 17.10 -22.03
N GLU A 368 -1.29 17.06 -20.70
CA GLU A 368 -0.03 17.36 -20.01
C GLU A 368 0.82 16.09 -19.88
N SER A 369 2.15 16.24 -19.92
CA SER A 369 3.06 15.13 -19.61
C SER A 369 2.88 14.67 -18.16
N GLN A 370 3.13 13.38 -17.89
CA GLN A 370 3.08 12.84 -16.52
C GLN A 370 4.00 13.61 -15.56
N GLY A 371 5.17 14.06 -16.04
CA GLY A 371 6.09 14.91 -15.27
C GLY A 371 5.49 16.27 -14.90
N THR A 372 4.58 16.82 -15.71
CA THR A 372 3.92 18.11 -15.44
C THR A 372 2.77 17.97 -14.43
N ARG A 373 1.91 16.96 -14.63
CA ARG A 373 0.77 16.71 -13.72
C ARG A 373 1.16 16.00 -12.42
N GLY A 374 2.26 15.26 -12.43
CA GLY A 374 2.85 14.56 -11.29
C GLY A 374 2.58 13.06 -11.28
N ASN A 375 3.49 12.32 -10.62
CA ASN A 375 3.41 10.86 -10.53
C ASN A 375 2.18 10.36 -9.76
N VAL A 376 1.57 11.20 -8.91
CA VAL A 376 0.31 10.87 -8.23
C VAL A 376 -0.80 10.47 -9.21
N PHE A 377 -0.77 10.98 -10.45
CA PHE A 377 -1.71 10.62 -11.52
C PHE A 377 -1.29 9.39 -12.34
N SER A 378 -0.29 8.63 -11.88
CA SER A 378 0.12 7.41 -12.58
C SER A 378 -1.02 6.38 -12.61
N PRO A 379 -1.08 5.55 -13.66
CA PRO A 379 -2.00 4.41 -13.68
C PRO A 379 -1.84 3.48 -12.46
N THR A 380 -0.63 3.36 -11.92
CA THR A 380 -0.36 2.52 -10.74
C THR A 380 -1.04 3.05 -9.47
N VAL A 381 -1.04 4.38 -9.26
CA VAL A 381 -1.73 4.99 -8.12
C VAL A 381 -3.24 4.83 -8.27
N VAL A 382 -3.80 5.07 -9.46
CA VAL A 382 -5.25 4.89 -9.72
C VAL A 382 -5.67 3.45 -9.40
N ARG A 383 -4.95 2.45 -9.92
CA ARG A 383 -5.21 1.03 -9.63
C ARG A 383 -5.12 0.73 -8.13
N GLY A 384 -4.08 1.22 -7.45
CA GLY A 384 -3.93 1.05 -6.01
C GLY A 384 -5.10 1.65 -5.22
N VAL A 385 -5.57 2.84 -5.59
CA VAL A 385 -6.70 3.50 -4.92
C VAL A 385 -8.00 2.73 -5.12
N LYS A 386 -8.25 2.19 -6.34
CA LYS A 386 -9.39 1.30 -6.61
C LYS A 386 -9.36 0.06 -5.71
N VAL A 387 -8.19 -0.56 -5.53
CA VAL A 387 -8.02 -1.73 -4.64
C VAL A 387 -8.36 -1.40 -3.19
N VAL A 388 -7.80 -0.32 -2.62
CA VAL A 388 -8.06 0.02 -1.20
C VAL A 388 -9.48 0.51 -0.96
N LEU A 389 -10.12 1.15 -1.96
CA LEU A 389 -11.54 1.50 -1.91
C LEU A 389 -12.42 0.25 -1.91
N MET A 390 -12.19 -0.68 -2.83
CA MET A 390 -12.90 -1.95 -2.92
C MET A 390 -12.78 -2.76 -1.62
N LYS A 391 -11.56 -2.88 -1.07
CA LYS A 391 -11.34 -3.54 0.24
C LYS A 391 -12.07 -2.83 1.38
N ALA A 392 -12.15 -1.50 1.36
CA ALA A 392 -12.90 -0.75 2.36
C ALA A 392 -14.42 -0.97 2.26
N LEU A 393 -14.97 -1.06 1.04
CA LEU A 393 -16.37 -1.42 0.78
C LEU A 393 -16.66 -2.84 1.27
N MET A 394 -15.85 -3.82 0.88
CA MET A 394 -15.97 -5.21 1.34
C MET A 394 -15.96 -5.30 2.86
N ARG A 395 -14.99 -4.64 3.51
CA ARG A 395 -14.86 -4.64 4.97
C ARG A 395 -16.05 -3.97 5.65
N GLY A 396 -16.54 -2.86 5.10
CA GLY A 396 -17.75 -2.17 5.58
C GLY A 396 -18.98 -3.05 5.49
N HIS A 397 -19.17 -3.71 4.35
CA HIS A 397 -20.28 -4.63 4.13
C HIS A 397 -20.24 -5.85 5.08
N GLN A 398 -19.05 -6.43 5.31
CA GLN A 398 -18.86 -7.53 6.27
C GLN A 398 -19.16 -7.12 7.71
N GLN A 399 -18.82 -5.88 8.10
CA GLN A 399 -19.03 -5.37 9.47
C GLN A 399 -20.46 -4.89 9.72
N ALA A 400 -21.19 -4.53 8.66
CA ALA A 400 -22.57 -4.09 8.74
C ALA A 400 -23.47 -5.20 9.32
N LYS A 401 -24.29 -4.82 10.30
CA LYS A 401 -25.18 -5.73 11.02
C LYS A 401 -26.57 -5.76 10.40
N THR A 402 -26.99 -4.66 9.77
CA THR A 402 -28.30 -4.52 9.14
C THR A 402 -28.17 -4.33 7.64
N ASP A 403 -29.23 -4.65 6.90
CA ASP A 403 -29.27 -4.40 5.45
C ASP A 403 -29.24 -2.91 5.13
N GLU A 404 -29.78 -2.08 6.02
CA GLU A 404 -29.66 -0.62 5.91
C GLU A 404 -28.21 -0.14 5.96
N GLU A 405 -27.40 -0.67 6.88
CA GLU A 405 -25.97 -0.35 6.94
C GLU A 405 -25.20 -0.90 5.73
N ARG A 406 -25.63 -2.04 5.17
CA ARG A 406 -25.02 -2.62 3.96
C ARG A 406 -25.24 -1.78 2.71
N ARG A 407 -26.33 -0.99 2.65
CA ARG A 407 -26.59 -0.07 1.52
C ARG A 407 -25.52 1.02 1.38
N ASP A 408 -24.77 1.32 2.43
CA ASP A 408 -23.63 2.25 2.36
C ASP A 408 -22.38 1.64 1.71
N PHE A 409 -22.40 0.33 1.45
CA PHE A 409 -21.30 -0.45 0.88
C PHE A 409 -21.82 -1.37 -0.24
N PRO A 410 -22.35 -0.80 -1.33
CA PRO A 410 -23.02 -1.56 -2.37
C PRO A 410 -22.10 -2.61 -3.01
N LEU A 411 -22.61 -3.82 -3.19
CA LEU A 411 -21.89 -4.91 -3.87
C LEU A 411 -21.62 -4.56 -5.33
N ASP A 412 -22.55 -3.87 -5.99
CA ASP A 412 -22.41 -3.46 -7.39
C ASP A 412 -21.19 -2.53 -7.58
N GLU A 413 -20.90 -1.63 -6.61
CA GLU A 413 -19.69 -0.80 -6.66
C GLU A 413 -18.39 -1.60 -6.46
N ILE A 414 -18.44 -2.68 -5.66
CA ILE A 414 -17.29 -3.60 -5.51
C ILE A 414 -17.01 -4.29 -6.85
N GLU A 415 -18.06 -4.71 -7.55
CA GLU A 415 -17.97 -5.38 -8.85
C GLU A 415 -17.49 -4.40 -9.94
N GLU A 416 -18.06 -3.20 -10.03
CA GLU A 416 -17.62 -2.16 -10.97
C GLU A 416 -16.13 -1.83 -10.81
N LEU A 417 -15.64 -1.71 -9.56
CA LEU A 417 -14.23 -1.49 -9.29
C LEU A 417 -13.37 -2.70 -9.69
N ALA A 418 -13.84 -3.92 -9.43
CA ALA A 418 -13.14 -5.14 -9.78
C ALA A 418 -13.05 -5.32 -11.30
N ASP A 419 -14.16 -5.18 -12.03
CA ASP A 419 -14.21 -5.29 -13.48
C ASP A 419 -13.29 -4.26 -14.13
N SER A 420 -13.34 -3.00 -13.66
CA SER A 420 -12.42 -1.96 -14.14
C SER A 420 -10.95 -2.30 -13.90
N LEU A 421 -10.59 -2.95 -12.79
CA LEU A 421 -9.22 -3.38 -12.51
C LEU A 421 -8.75 -4.55 -13.41
N LEU A 422 -9.68 -5.39 -13.86
CA LEU A 422 -9.43 -6.51 -14.78
C LEU A 422 -9.31 -6.03 -16.23
N GLU A 423 -10.09 -5.02 -16.62
CA GLU A 423 -10.03 -4.37 -17.94
C GLU A 423 -8.78 -3.49 -18.10
N ASP A 424 -8.39 -2.78 -17.04
CA ASP A 424 -7.21 -1.92 -17.04
C ASP A 424 -5.92 -2.80 -17.08
N GLU A 425 -5.13 -2.72 -18.15
CA GLU A 425 -3.80 -3.34 -18.22
C GLU A 425 -2.71 -2.29 -18.44
N LEU A 426 -1.62 -2.36 -17.66
CA LEU A 426 -0.48 -1.48 -17.85
C LEU A 426 0.35 -1.96 -19.04
N PRO A 427 0.79 -1.05 -19.95
CA PRO A 427 1.64 -1.41 -21.08
C PRO A 427 2.96 -2.06 -20.65
N GLU A 428 3.49 -2.97 -21.48
CA GLU A 428 4.74 -3.69 -21.19
C GLU A 428 5.95 -2.75 -20.94
N SER A 429 5.91 -1.54 -21.53
CA SER A 429 6.91 -0.49 -21.31
C SER A 429 7.01 -0.02 -19.85
N TYR A 430 6.01 -0.27 -19.01
CA TYR A 430 6.07 0.01 -17.58
C TYR A 430 6.99 -0.96 -16.80
N TYR A 431 7.45 -2.06 -17.41
CA TYR A 431 8.17 -3.13 -16.73
C TYR A 431 9.64 -3.28 -17.18
N THR A 432 10.42 -2.20 -17.27
CA THR A 432 11.85 -2.28 -17.63
C THR A 432 12.68 -3.10 -16.63
N ARG A 433 13.91 -3.52 -17.02
CA ARG A 433 14.73 -4.68 -16.54
C ARG A 433 14.99 -4.92 -15.03
N GLN A 434 14.31 -4.25 -14.10
CA GLN A 434 14.30 -4.58 -12.65
C GLN A 434 12.86 -4.75 -12.07
N ALA A 435 11.83 -4.76 -12.92
CA ALA A 435 10.43 -4.57 -12.56
C ALA A 435 9.62 -5.83 -12.19
N ALA A 436 10.24 -6.95 -11.81
CA ALA A 436 9.46 -8.17 -11.47
C ALA A 436 8.55 -7.94 -10.25
N ILE A 437 9.10 -7.37 -9.18
CA ILE A 437 8.33 -6.98 -7.99
C ILE A 437 7.29 -5.90 -8.28
N PHE A 438 7.60 -4.97 -9.20
CA PHE A 438 6.69 -3.92 -9.63
C PHE A 438 5.50 -4.49 -10.40
N ARG A 439 5.75 -5.45 -11.30
CA ARG A 439 4.69 -6.21 -11.99
C ARG A 439 3.81 -6.93 -10.98
N THR A 440 4.40 -7.61 -10.00
CA THR A 440 3.62 -8.28 -8.95
C THR A 440 2.77 -7.28 -8.17
N GLY A 441 3.34 -6.19 -7.67
CA GLY A 441 2.65 -5.22 -6.81
C GLY A 441 1.63 -4.31 -7.52
N PHE A 442 1.83 -3.98 -8.80
CA PHE A 442 1.00 -2.98 -9.50
C PHE A 442 0.19 -3.52 -10.68
N GLN A 443 0.50 -4.73 -11.18
CA GLN A 443 -0.28 -5.40 -12.22
C GLN A 443 -1.04 -6.60 -11.67
N LEU A 444 -0.33 -7.55 -11.09
CA LEU A 444 -0.92 -8.82 -10.66
C LEU A 444 -1.76 -8.64 -9.39
N LEU A 445 -1.26 -7.85 -8.43
CA LEU A 445 -1.96 -7.62 -7.17
C LEU A 445 -3.36 -7.05 -7.35
N PRO A 446 -3.55 -5.93 -8.09
CA PRO A 446 -4.88 -5.43 -8.32
C PRO A 446 -5.82 -6.42 -9.01
N ARG A 447 -5.29 -7.33 -9.86
CA ARG A 447 -6.11 -8.34 -10.54
C ARG A 447 -6.59 -9.44 -9.61
N TRP A 448 -5.73 -9.99 -8.75
CA TRP A 448 -6.19 -11.02 -7.81
C TRP A 448 -7.10 -10.45 -6.73
N GLU A 449 -6.90 -9.19 -6.33
CA GLU A 449 -7.82 -8.48 -5.43
C GLU A 449 -9.18 -8.27 -6.12
N ALA A 450 -9.20 -7.93 -7.42
CA ALA A 450 -10.44 -7.80 -8.19
C ALA A 450 -11.21 -9.14 -8.25
N TYR A 451 -10.53 -10.26 -8.55
CA TYR A 451 -11.15 -11.57 -8.48
C TYR A 451 -11.69 -11.89 -7.07
N ALA A 452 -10.97 -11.53 -6.01
CA ALA A 452 -11.46 -11.70 -4.63
C ALA A 452 -12.69 -10.85 -4.33
N GLY A 453 -12.79 -9.63 -4.88
CA GLY A 453 -13.96 -8.76 -4.80
C GLY A 453 -15.19 -9.37 -5.48
N LEU A 454 -15.04 -9.85 -6.72
CA LEU A 454 -16.09 -10.55 -7.47
C LEU A 454 -16.54 -11.84 -6.77
N ALA A 455 -15.58 -12.62 -6.27
CA ALA A 455 -15.85 -13.83 -5.51
C ALA A 455 -16.69 -13.52 -4.26
N TYR A 456 -16.33 -12.47 -3.52
CA TYR A 456 -17.06 -12.04 -2.34
C TYR A 456 -18.49 -11.59 -2.66
N ALA A 457 -18.69 -10.74 -3.67
CA ALA A 457 -20.02 -10.27 -4.05
C ALA A 457 -20.92 -11.44 -4.50
N SER A 458 -20.39 -12.31 -5.35
CA SER A 458 -21.08 -13.51 -5.84
C SER A 458 -21.41 -14.49 -4.70
N ALA A 459 -20.45 -14.78 -3.83
CA ALA A 459 -20.64 -15.67 -2.68
C ALA A 459 -21.69 -15.11 -1.71
N TYR A 460 -21.65 -13.80 -1.44
CA TYR A 460 -22.66 -13.17 -0.62
C TYR A 460 -24.05 -13.32 -1.26
N ARG A 461 -24.24 -13.03 -2.55
CA ARG A 461 -25.56 -13.24 -3.18
C ARG A 461 -25.97 -14.72 -3.18
N ALA A 462 -25.02 -15.64 -3.33
CA ALA A 462 -25.29 -17.07 -3.33
C ALA A 462 -25.84 -17.59 -1.99
N GLU A 463 -25.38 -17.02 -0.87
CA GLU A 463 -25.77 -17.41 0.49
C GLU A 463 -27.03 -16.71 1.02
N GLU A 464 -27.75 -15.95 0.19
CA GLU A 464 -29.03 -15.35 0.58
C GLU A 464 -30.02 -16.35 1.23
N PRO A 465 -30.18 -17.59 0.72
CA PRO A 465 -31.07 -18.59 1.33
C PRO A 465 -30.74 -18.92 2.80
N PHE A 466 -29.49 -18.71 3.24
CA PHE A 466 -29.07 -19.00 4.61
C PHE A 466 -29.44 -17.91 5.62
N ARG A 467 -29.79 -16.69 5.18
CA ARG A 467 -29.99 -15.55 6.10
C ARG A 467 -31.32 -15.57 6.84
N ASN A 468 -32.36 -16.06 6.19
CA ASN A 468 -33.73 -16.10 6.71
C ASN A 468 -34.21 -17.54 6.90
N GLN A 469 -33.28 -18.43 7.29
CA GLN A 469 -33.56 -19.84 7.44
C GLN A 469 -34.59 -20.10 8.56
N GLN A 470 -35.63 -20.87 8.24
CA GLN A 470 -36.60 -21.33 9.22
C GLN A 470 -36.06 -22.55 9.99
N PRO A 471 -36.30 -22.67 11.31
CA PRO A 471 -35.95 -23.85 12.08
C PRO A 471 -36.54 -25.12 11.46
N GLY A 472 -35.73 -26.17 11.33
CA GLY A 472 -36.12 -27.47 10.79
C GLY A 472 -36.28 -27.53 9.26
N VAL A 473 -36.06 -26.42 8.54
CA VAL A 473 -36.16 -26.40 7.07
C VAL A 473 -34.75 -26.46 6.45
N PRO A 474 -34.41 -27.53 5.71
CA PRO A 474 -33.15 -27.59 5.00
C PRO A 474 -33.16 -26.62 3.82
N VAL A 475 -32.08 -25.85 3.69
CA VAL A 475 -31.87 -24.93 2.57
C VAL A 475 -30.50 -25.18 1.96
N ILE A 476 -30.39 -25.03 0.64
CA ILE A 476 -29.11 -25.07 -0.07
C ILE A 476 -28.75 -23.67 -0.56
N VAL A 477 -27.46 -23.47 -0.81
CA VAL A 477 -26.96 -22.26 -1.46
C VAL A 477 -27.55 -22.12 -2.86
N ASN A 478 -27.64 -20.90 -3.39
CA ASN A 478 -27.89 -20.73 -4.82
C ASN A 478 -26.70 -21.30 -5.61
N LEU A 479 -26.90 -22.45 -6.26
CA LEU A 479 -25.84 -23.22 -6.89
C LEU A 479 -25.16 -22.50 -8.06
N GLU A 480 -25.91 -21.71 -8.83
CA GLU A 480 -25.36 -20.98 -9.98
C GLU A 480 -24.40 -19.88 -9.54
N LEU A 481 -24.86 -19.01 -8.63
CA LEU A 481 -24.04 -17.92 -8.09
C LEU A 481 -22.85 -18.45 -7.27
N ALA A 482 -23.04 -19.57 -6.55
CA ALA A 482 -21.96 -20.18 -5.78
C ALA A 482 -20.88 -20.80 -6.68
N ARG A 483 -21.25 -21.42 -7.81
CA ARG A 483 -20.29 -21.90 -8.81
C ARG A 483 -19.53 -20.74 -9.44
N GLN A 484 -20.21 -19.66 -9.82
CA GLN A 484 -19.57 -18.46 -10.32
C GLN A 484 -18.57 -17.88 -9.29
N ALA A 485 -18.94 -17.82 -8.02
CA ALA A 485 -18.03 -17.38 -6.95
C ALA A 485 -16.82 -18.31 -6.78
N ASN A 486 -16.99 -19.63 -6.94
CA ASN A 486 -15.88 -20.58 -6.93
C ASN A 486 -14.89 -20.35 -8.08
N ASP A 487 -15.39 -20.02 -9.27
CA ASP A 487 -14.54 -19.69 -10.43
C ASP A 487 -13.69 -18.44 -10.12
N TRP A 488 -14.29 -17.42 -9.50
CA TRP A 488 -13.57 -16.24 -9.05
C TRP A 488 -12.56 -16.53 -7.94
N TYR A 489 -12.88 -17.38 -6.96
CA TYR A 489 -11.91 -17.80 -5.94
C TYR A 489 -10.73 -18.57 -6.54
N ASP A 490 -10.98 -19.47 -7.50
CA ASP A 490 -9.93 -20.20 -8.20
C ASP A 490 -9.05 -19.26 -9.05
N ALA A 491 -9.66 -18.27 -9.72
CA ALA A 491 -8.94 -17.24 -10.46
C ALA A 491 -8.05 -16.38 -9.55
N ALA A 492 -8.57 -15.96 -8.39
CA ALA A 492 -7.81 -15.23 -7.38
C ALA A 492 -6.63 -16.06 -6.86
N ALA A 493 -6.88 -17.30 -6.43
CA ALA A 493 -5.84 -18.19 -5.89
C ALA A 493 -4.75 -18.50 -6.92
N SER A 494 -5.13 -18.67 -8.19
CA SER A 494 -4.19 -18.94 -9.28
C SER A 494 -3.30 -17.74 -9.59
N ALA A 495 -3.83 -16.52 -9.49
CA ALA A 495 -3.07 -15.30 -9.71
C ALA A 495 -2.16 -14.93 -8.53
N MET A 496 -2.47 -15.35 -7.30
CA MET A 496 -1.67 -15.06 -6.11
C MET A 496 -0.37 -15.89 -6.03
N PRO A 497 0.78 -15.26 -5.71
CA PRO A 497 1.99 -15.97 -5.33
C PRO A 497 1.75 -16.94 -4.16
N PHE A 498 2.49 -18.04 -4.10
CA PHE A 498 2.36 -19.04 -3.02
C PHE A 498 2.58 -18.43 -1.62
N ASP A 499 3.51 -17.49 -1.52
CA ASP A 499 3.93 -16.84 -0.30
C ASP A 499 3.12 -15.58 0.04
N TRP A 500 2.04 -15.29 -0.70
CA TRP A 500 1.11 -14.21 -0.37
C TRP A 500 0.21 -14.62 0.81
N HIS A 501 0.31 -13.88 1.92
CA HIS A 501 -0.34 -14.24 3.18
C HIS A 501 -1.86 -14.49 3.10
N GLN A 502 -2.60 -13.72 2.30
CA GLN A 502 -4.06 -13.84 2.15
C GLN A 502 -4.49 -14.99 1.23
N LYS A 503 -3.56 -15.66 0.54
CA LYS A 503 -3.90 -16.81 -0.32
C LYS A 503 -4.58 -17.93 0.48
N ARG A 504 -4.21 -18.10 1.75
CA ARG A 504 -4.88 -19.06 2.67
C ARG A 504 -6.38 -18.77 2.83
N ASP A 505 -6.75 -17.51 2.98
CA ASP A 505 -8.14 -17.10 3.21
C ASP A 505 -9.00 -17.39 1.97
N ILE A 506 -8.45 -17.10 0.78
CA ILE A 506 -9.06 -17.39 -0.52
C ILE A 506 -9.27 -18.90 -0.72
N LEU A 507 -8.24 -19.72 -0.43
CA LEU A 507 -8.33 -21.17 -0.60
C LEU A 507 -9.38 -21.79 0.34
N TRP A 508 -9.42 -21.37 1.61
CA TRP A 508 -10.43 -21.85 2.56
C TRP A 508 -11.83 -21.39 2.18
N ALA A 509 -12.02 -20.13 1.78
CA ALA A 509 -13.31 -19.60 1.36
C ALA A 509 -13.85 -20.30 0.11
N GLY A 510 -13.02 -20.46 -0.92
CA GLY A 510 -13.39 -21.17 -2.16
C GLY A 510 -13.68 -22.65 -1.93
N LEU A 511 -12.91 -23.33 -1.07
CA LEU A 511 -13.17 -24.74 -0.77
C LEU A 511 -14.47 -24.93 0.04
N ARG A 512 -14.77 -24.04 0.98
CA ARG A 512 -16.06 -24.05 1.69
C ARG A 512 -17.22 -23.92 0.71
N LEU A 513 -17.17 -22.96 -0.21
CA LEU A 513 -18.28 -22.75 -1.14
C LEU A 513 -18.40 -23.88 -2.16
N ARG A 514 -17.28 -24.48 -2.58
CA ARG A 514 -17.27 -25.69 -3.42
C ARG A 514 -17.92 -26.89 -2.73
N LEU A 515 -17.69 -27.08 -1.43
CA LEU A 515 -18.39 -28.09 -0.64
C LEU A 515 -19.90 -27.82 -0.63
N LEU A 516 -20.32 -26.58 -0.39
CA LEU A 516 -21.75 -26.21 -0.39
C LEU A 516 -22.43 -26.50 -1.74
N THR A 517 -21.73 -26.33 -2.86
CA THR A 517 -22.27 -26.61 -4.20
C THR A 517 -22.27 -28.08 -4.60
N GLY A 518 -21.54 -28.94 -3.89
CA GLY A 518 -21.29 -30.32 -4.32
C GLY A 518 -20.53 -30.40 -5.64
N GLY A 519 -20.58 -31.57 -6.29
CA GLY A 519 -19.96 -31.83 -7.59
C GLY A 519 -18.48 -32.20 -7.55
N SER A 520 -17.80 -32.00 -6.43
CA SER A 520 -16.43 -32.48 -6.22
C SER A 520 -16.39 -33.89 -5.68
N THR A 521 -15.35 -34.63 -6.08
CA THR A 521 -15.04 -35.92 -5.45
C THR A 521 -14.45 -35.73 -4.05
N ILE A 522 -14.58 -36.74 -3.19
CA ILE A 522 -13.94 -36.74 -1.87
C ILE A 522 -12.42 -36.55 -1.99
N LYS A 523 -11.80 -37.16 -3.01
CA LYS A 523 -10.38 -37.02 -3.32
C LYS A 523 -10.00 -35.57 -3.63
N GLU A 524 -10.73 -34.87 -4.49
CA GLU A 524 -10.46 -33.47 -4.83
C GLU A 524 -10.58 -32.55 -3.61
N VAL A 525 -11.58 -32.78 -2.75
CA VAL A 525 -11.73 -32.04 -1.49
C VAL A 525 -10.51 -32.23 -0.60
N ARG A 526 -10.03 -33.48 -0.46
CA ARG A 526 -8.86 -33.80 0.35
C ARG A 526 -7.60 -33.11 -0.19
N GLU A 527 -7.40 -33.14 -1.51
CA GLU A 527 -6.24 -32.51 -2.17
C GLU A 527 -6.25 -31.00 -1.99
N ARG A 528 -7.40 -30.34 -2.20
CA ARG A 528 -7.55 -28.90 -2.01
C ARG A 528 -7.43 -28.48 -0.54
N ALA A 529 -7.94 -29.27 0.39
CA ALA A 529 -7.78 -29.02 1.83
C ALA A 529 -6.30 -29.12 2.25
N ALA A 530 -5.57 -30.11 1.70
CA ALA A 530 -4.13 -30.25 1.94
C ALA A 530 -3.33 -29.06 1.37
N GLU A 531 -3.71 -28.54 0.20
CA GLU A 531 -3.12 -27.32 -0.36
C GLU A 531 -3.40 -26.09 0.51
N ALA A 532 -4.66 -25.86 0.89
CA ALA A 532 -5.04 -24.75 1.76
C ALA A 532 -4.28 -24.76 3.08
N LYS A 533 -4.16 -25.95 3.70
CA LYS A 533 -3.37 -26.16 4.91
C LYS A 533 -1.87 -25.89 4.69
N ARG A 534 -1.28 -26.36 3.59
CA ARG A 534 0.12 -26.09 3.26
C ARG A 534 0.42 -24.59 3.15
N VAL A 535 -0.49 -23.82 2.53
CA VAL A 535 -0.37 -22.36 2.41
C VAL A 535 -0.55 -21.69 3.77
N ASP A 536 -1.52 -22.13 4.58
CA ASP A 536 -1.75 -21.59 5.92
C ASP A 536 -0.57 -21.86 6.87
N ASP A 537 -0.03 -23.08 6.88
CA ASP A 537 1.15 -23.45 7.67
C ASP A 537 2.36 -22.58 7.29
N PHE A 538 2.57 -22.36 5.98
CA PHE A 538 3.61 -21.46 5.49
C PHE A 538 3.38 -20.02 5.96
N ALA A 539 2.18 -19.47 5.77
CA ALA A 539 1.85 -18.11 6.17
C ALA A 539 1.97 -17.92 7.69
N THR A 540 1.58 -18.92 8.46
CA THR A 540 1.62 -18.91 9.93
C THR A 540 3.03 -18.69 10.47
N ARG A 541 4.06 -19.23 9.79
CA ARG A 541 5.47 -19.03 10.16
C ARG A 541 5.86 -17.56 10.27
N PHE A 542 5.30 -16.69 9.44
CA PHE A 542 5.71 -15.28 9.34
C PHE A 542 4.62 -14.32 9.82
N PHE A 543 3.38 -14.56 9.41
CA PHE A 543 2.24 -13.64 9.62
C PHE A 543 1.37 -14.05 10.81
N GLY A 544 1.71 -15.14 11.50
CA GLY A 544 0.93 -15.67 12.62
C GLY A 544 -0.27 -16.52 12.17
N PRO A 545 -0.84 -17.30 13.10
CA PRO A 545 -1.92 -18.23 12.78
C PRO A 545 -3.21 -17.48 12.45
N LEU A 546 -4.06 -18.12 11.63
CA LEU A 546 -5.45 -17.69 11.52
C LEU A 546 -6.14 -17.72 12.90
N PRO A 547 -7.19 -16.90 13.10
CA PRO A 547 -7.96 -16.91 14.34
C PRO A 547 -8.41 -18.33 14.73
N ALA A 548 -8.48 -18.59 16.04
CA ALA A 548 -8.88 -19.92 16.54
C ALA A 548 -10.25 -20.36 16.01
N LYS A 549 -11.17 -19.41 15.79
CA LYS A 549 -12.40 -19.62 15.03
C LYS A 549 -12.26 -18.96 13.67
N HIS A 550 -12.29 -19.76 12.62
CA HIS A 550 -12.21 -19.31 11.24
C HIS A 550 -13.22 -20.12 10.41
N GLU A 551 -14.42 -19.57 10.24
CA GLU A 551 -15.59 -20.32 9.75
C GLU A 551 -15.32 -21.11 8.45
N PRO A 552 -14.65 -20.57 7.42
CA PRO A 552 -14.34 -21.36 6.23
C PRO A 552 -13.46 -22.58 6.48
N ARG A 553 -12.42 -22.42 7.31
CA ARG A 553 -11.49 -23.52 7.64
C ARG A 553 -12.21 -24.55 8.51
N ASP A 554 -12.87 -24.09 9.56
CA ASP A 554 -13.54 -24.94 10.54
C ASP A 554 -14.67 -25.76 9.88
N PHE A 555 -15.40 -25.16 8.92
CA PHE A 555 -16.39 -25.87 8.11
C PHE A 555 -15.75 -26.94 7.24
N VAL A 556 -14.70 -26.59 6.48
CA VAL A 556 -14.01 -27.55 5.60
C VAL A 556 -13.44 -28.72 6.39
N ASP A 557 -12.81 -28.45 7.53
CA ASP A 557 -12.26 -29.48 8.40
C ASP A 557 -13.34 -30.44 8.93
N LEU A 558 -14.51 -29.91 9.32
CA LEU A 558 -15.64 -30.72 9.76
C LEU A 558 -16.16 -31.63 8.63
N GLN A 559 -16.35 -31.07 7.44
CA GLN A 559 -16.86 -31.85 6.29
C GLN A 559 -15.84 -32.86 5.78
N ALA A 560 -14.54 -32.53 5.79
CA ALA A 560 -13.47 -33.45 5.45
C ALA A 560 -13.43 -34.64 6.43
N GLN A 561 -13.60 -34.40 7.74
CA GLN A 561 -13.71 -35.48 8.74
C GLN A 561 -14.94 -36.36 8.51
N ALA A 562 -16.08 -35.78 8.14
CA ALA A 562 -17.29 -36.52 7.80
C ALA A 562 -17.07 -37.42 6.57
N CYS A 563 -16.39 -36.93 5.53
CA CYS A 563 -15.99 -37.73 4.37
C CYS A 563 -15.10 -38.92 4.77
N GLU A 564 -14.11 -38.72 5.64
CA GLU A 564 -13.24 -39.80 6.12
C GLU A 564 -14.01 -40.84 6.93
N GLN A 565 -14.94 -40.40 7.79
CA GLN A 565 -15.78 -41.30 8.54
C GLN A 565 -16.68 -42.12 7.62
N TRP A 566 -17.28 -41.48 6.61
CA TRP A 566 -18.12 -42.15 5.63
C TRP A 566 -17.34 -43.18 4.81
N LEU A 567 -16.13 -42.85 4.32
CA LEU A 567 -15.29 -43.80 3.58
C LEU A 567 -14.93 -45.05 4.39
N ARG A 568 -14.85 -44.96 5.72
CA ARG A 568 -14.59 -46.12 6.60
C ARG A 568 -15.80 -47.03 6.76
N THR A 569 -17.01 -46.50 6.62
CA THR A 569 -18.26 -47.24 6.82
C THR A 569 -18.99 -47.57 5.51
N ALA A 570 -18.54 -47.01 4.39
CA ALA A 570 -19.19 -47.17 3.10
C ALA A 570 -19.02 -48.57 2.49
N SER A 571 -20.05 -49.01 1.77
CA SER A 571 -20.06 -50.24 0.95
C SER A 571 -18.99 -50.18 -0.17
N PRO A 572 -18.45 -51.32 -0.66
CA PRO A 572 -17.40 -51.38 -1.70
C PRO A 572 -17.69 -50.66 -3.02
N HIS A 573 -18.93 -50.22 -3.27
CA HIS A 573 -19.30 -49.40 -4.44
C HIS A 573 -18.94 -47.91 -4.30
N HIS A 574 -18.56 -47.48 -3.10
CA HIS A 574 -18.19 -46.10 -2.82
C HIS A 574 -16.69 -45.98 -2.65
N SER A 575 -16.12 -44.88 -3.15
CA SER A 575 -14.68 -44.70 -3.20
C SER A 575 -14.28 -43.24 -2.97
N PRO A 576 -12.98 -42.94 -2.83
CA PRO A 576 -12.52 -41.54 -2.85
C PRO A 576 -12.94 -40.75 -4.10
N ASN A 577 -13.35 -41.42 -5.18
CA ASN A 577 -13.86 -40.78 -6.40
C ASN A 577 -15.38 -40.52 -6.37
N SER A 578 -16.09 -40.92 -5.30
CA SER A 578 -17.51 -40.63 -5.15
C SER A 578 -17.75 -39.13 -5.06
N ILE A 579 -18.76 -38.66 -5.79
CA ILE A 579 -19.09 -37.24 -5.93
C ILE A 579 -19.98 -36.78 -4.77
N LEU A 580 -19.62 -35.67 -4.13
CA LEU A 580 -20.41 -35.06 -3.08
C LEU A 580 -21.66 -34.37 -3.66
N LYS A 581 -22.80 -34.58 -3.01
CA LYS A 581 -24.01 -33.79 -3.23
C LYS A 581 -23.84 -32.38 -2.64
N PRO A 582 -24.64 -31.38 -3.10
CA PRO A 582 -24.73 -30.11 -2.40
C PRO A 582 -25.02 -30.30 -0.92
N ILE A 583 -24.40 -29.48 -0.07
CA ILE A 583 -24.56 -29.60 1.38
C ILE A 583 -25.71 -28.69 1.83
N PRO A 584 -26.86 -29.24 2.26
CA PRO A 584 -27.90 -28.44 2.86
C PRO A 584 -27.48 -27.96 4.24
N ARG A 585 -27.81 -26.70 4.52
CA ARG A 585 -27.79 -26.16 5.87
C ARG A 585 -29.15 -26.38 6.52
N ILE A 586 -29.15 -26.84 7.76
CA ILE A 586 -30.36 -26.99 8.58
C ILE A 586 -30.13 -26.43 9.99
N HIS A 587 -31.08 -25.62 10.48
CA HIS A 587 -31.11 -25.23 11.88
C HIS A 587 -31.96 -26.22 12.67
N CYS A 588 -31.32 -27.01 13.55
CA CYS A 588 -31.98 -28.09 14.29
C CYS A 588 -32.34 -27.64 15.71
N PRO A 589 -33.59 -27.25 16.01
CA PRO A 589 -33.97 -26.93 17.38
C PRO A 589 -33.80 -28.15 18.31
N PRO A 590 -33.69 -27.96 19.64
CA PRO A 590 -33.52 -29.07 20.57
C PRO A 590 -34.56 -30.18 20.39
N GLY A 591 -34.09 -31.43 20.22
CA GLY A 591 -34.95 -32.60 19.99
C GLY A 591 -35.43 -32.78 18.55
N PHE A 592 -34.97 -31.97 17.60
CA PHE A 592 -35.31 -32.09 16.19
C PHE A 592 -34.51 -33.20 15.50
N ASP A 593 -35.21 -34.15 14.90
CA ASP A 593 -34.61 -35.20 14.09
C ASP A 593 -34.56 -34.77 12.62
N SER A 594 -33.36 -34.43 12.14
CA SER A 594 -33.13 -34.01 10.76
C SER A 594 -33.49 -35.07 9.70
N SER A 595 -33.56 -36.35 10.08
CA SER A 595 -33.97 -37.43 9.15
C SER A 595 -35.43 -37.32 8.73
N THR A 596 -36.25 -36.58 9.47
CA THR A 596 -37.67 -36.34 9.15
C THR A 596 -37.87 -35.40 7.96
N VAL A 597 -36.86 -34.59 7.62
CA VAL A 597 -36.91 -33.61 6.52
C VAL A 597 -35.88 -33.87 5.44
N LEU A 598 -34.75 -34.50 5.77
CA LEU A 598 -33.74 -34.95 4.82
C LEU A 598 -34.08 -36.36 4.33
N THR A 599 -35.28 -36.51 3.75
CA THR A 599 -35.81 -37.79 3.28
C THR A 599 -35.09 -38.29 2.03
N LYS A 600 -35.41 -39.52 1.60
CA LYS A 600 -34.90 -40.05 0.34
C LYS A 600 -35.26 -39.15 -0.85
N GLU A 601 -36.50 -38.65 -0.88
CA GLU A 601 -36.98 -37.74 -1.93
C GLU A 601 -36.20 -36.42 -1.97
N PHE A 602 -35.78 -35.90 -0.80
CA PHE A 602 -34.91 -34.73 -0.73
C PHE A 602 -33.57 -34.98 -1.43
N TRP A 603 -32.90 -36.09 -1.10
CA TRP A 603 -31.59 -36.43 -1.67
C TRP A 603 -31.63 -36.89 -3.13
N GLU A 604 -32.79 -37.36 -3.60
CA GLU A 604 -33.04 -37.74 -5.00
C GLU A 604 -33.59 -36.59 -5.85
N ALA A 605 -33.78 -35.40 -5.27
CA ALA A 605 -34.24 -34.23 -6.01
C ALA A 605 -33.24 -33.85 -7.13
N PRO A 606 -33.71 -33.31 -8.28
CA PRO A 606 -32.85 -33.02 -9.43
C PRO A 606 -31.67 -32.09 -9.14
N HIS A 607 -31.81 -31.19 -8.17
CA HIS A 607 -30.75 -30.25 -7.79
C HIS A 607 -29.72 -30.84 -6.81
N MET A 608 -29.93 -32.06 -6.30
CA MET A 608 -29.05 -32.76 -5.36
C MET A 608 -28.17 -33.81 -6.06
N GLU A 609 -27.53 -33.42 -7.16
CA GLU A 609 -26.66 -34.30 -7.95
C GLU A 609 -25.44 -34.80 -7.15
N GLY A 610 -25.09 -36.08 -7.30
CA GLY A 610 -23.97 -36.71 -6.59
C GLY A 610 -24.36 -38.00 -5.88
N GLU A 611 -23.39 -38.64 -5.24
CA GLU A 611 -23.51 -39.93 -4.56
C GLU A 611 -23.56 -39.77 -3.03
N VAL A 612 -22.80 -38.82 -2.48
CA VAL A 612 -22.56 -38.71 -1.04
C VAL A 612 -23.23 -37.47 -0.47
N GLY A 613 -24.19 -37.66 0.43
CA GLY A 613 -24.83 -36.57 1.16
C GLY A 613 -24.08 -36.22 2.45
N LEU A 614 -23.75 -34.94 2.64
CA LEU A 614 -23.25 -34.37 3.90
C LEU A 614 -24.20 -33.25 4.34
N ILE A 615 -24.17 -32.88 5.62
CA ILE A 615 -25.12 -31.92 6.19
C ILE A 615 -24.38 -30.86 7.01
N ASP A 616 -24.79 -29.60 6.88
CA ASP A 616 -24.40 -28.51 7.78
C ASP A 616 -25.52 -28.26 8.81
N ALA A 617 -25.42 -28.94 9.95
CA ALA A 617 -26.40 -28.81 11.03
C ALA A 617 -25.95 -27.77 12.07
N THR A 618 -26.72 -26.70 12.20
CA THR A 618 -26.48 -25.65 13.21
C THR A 618 -27.34 -25.92 14.46
N MET A 619 -26.69 -26.25 15.59
CA MET A 619 -27.14 -26.52 17.00
C MET A 619 -28.66 -26.59 17.30
N ALA A 620 -29.12 -27.51 18.17
CA ALA A 620 -28.50 -28.01 19.41
C ALA A 620 -27.98 -29.46 19.38
N ARG A 621 -26.73 -29.60 19.85
CA ARG A 621 -25.90 -30.80 20.12
C ARG A 621 -26.51 -32.19 19.89
#